data_AF-A0A2E1ISD1-F1
#
_entry.id   AF-A0A2E1ISD1-F1
#
_cell.length_a   1.000
_cell.length_b   1.000
_cell.length_c   1.000
_cell.angle_alpha   90.00
_cell.angle_beta   90.00
_cell.angle_gamma   90.00
#
_symmetry.space_group_name_H-M   'P 1'
#
loop_
_entity.id
_entity.type
_entity.pdbx_description
1 polymer ?
#
loop_
_entity_poly.entity_id
_entity_poly.type
_entity_poly.pdbx_seq_one_letter_code
_entity_poly.pdbx_strand_id
1 'polypeptide(L)'
;MKKLFPILFLLFLACDKEPPDSDGDGIIDSEDQCPELVGIASYQGCPAYTLTVNTNPSEGGSVSPSTGQHKHGVTVSLTATPAAEYVFSSWSGDATGSTATTSVSMMSNKSVTANFVKKKYTLTLEVEGEGEITQEVIKQGAATDYNSGTIVELTATGETGWEFKEWTGDLTGTDNP
;
A
#
# COMPACT_ATOMS: atom_id res chain seq x y z
N MET A 1 66.32 52.83 -39.98
CA MET A 1 65.02 52.69 -39.27
C MET A 1 64.08 51.87 -40.14
N LYS A 2 63.89 50.58 -39.88
CA LYS A 2 62.74 49.81 -40.37
C LYS A 2 62.19 49.08 -39.16
N LYS A 3 61.12 49.64 -38.58
CA LYS A 3 60.38 49.07 -37.46
C LYS A 3 59.84 47.72 -37.92
N LEU A 4 60.30 46.66 -37.26
CA LEU A 4 59.75 45.32 -37.34
C LEU A 4 58.36 45.35 -36.71
N PHE A 5 57.32 45.06 -37.47
CA PHE A 5 56.04 44.64 -36.94
C PHE A 5 55.51 43.54 -37.86
N PRO A 6 55.60 42.28 -37.41
CA PRO A 6 54.44 41.41 -37.59
C PRO A 6 54.35 40.34 -36.48
N ILE A 7 53.25 39.65 -36.19
CA ILE A 7 51.84 39.65 -36.59
C ILE A 7 51.20 38.97 -35.37
N LEU A 8 50.20 39.60 -34.75
CA LEU A 8 49.43 38.93 -33.70
C LEU A 8 48.44 37.99 -34.40
N PHE A 9 48.74 36.69 -34.38
CA PHE A 9 47.85 35.67 -34.91
C PHE A 9 46.68 35.52 -33.93
N LEU A 10 45.55 36.17 -34.24
CA LEU A 10 44.31 35.99 -33.47
C LEU A 10 43.70 34.65 -33.90
N LEU A 11 43.96 33.61 -33.11
CA LEU A 11 43.33 32.30 -33.29
C LEU A 11 41.86 32.44 -32.87
N PHE A 12 40.96 32.55 -33.85
CA PHE A 12 39.53 32.39 -33.58
C PHE A 12 39.29 30.92 -33.24
N LEU A 13 39.22 30.60 -31.95
CA LEU A 13 38.52 29.38 -31.53
C LEU A 13 37.06 29.56 -31.98
N ALA A 14 36.58 28.69 -32.87
CA ALA A 14 35.16 28.44 -32.91
C ALA A 14 34.77 28.06 -31.47
N CYS A 15 33.83 28.78 -30.87
CA CYS A 15 33.15 28.22 -29.71
C CYS A 15 32.50 26.95 -30.25
N ASP A 16 33.03 25.78 -29.88
CA ASP A 16 32.36 24.51 -30.13
C ASP A 16 30.96 24.70 -29.54
N LYS A 17 29.96 24.95 -30.42
CA LYS A 17 28.60 25.19 -29.96
C LYS A 17 28.21 23.94 -29.21
N GLU A 18 28.04 24.08 -27.90
CA GLU A 18 27.52 23.00 -27.09
C GLU A 18 26.22 22.51 -27.77
N PRO A 19 26.05 21.19 -27.90
CA PRO A 19 24.79 20.63 -28.40
C PRO A 19 23.62 21.19 -27.59
N PRO A 20 22.44 21.37 -28.20
CA PRO A 20 21.31 21.95 -27.51
C PRO A 20 20.90 21.09 -26.32
N ASP A 21 20.60 21.77 -25.22
CA ASP A 21 20.08 21.26 -23.96
C ASP A 21 19.00 22.27 -23.55
N SER A 22 17.74 21.91 -23.80
CA SER A 22 16.59 22.81 -23.78
C SER A 22 16.09 23.08 -22.36
N ASP A 23 16.20 22.10 -21.46
CA ASP A 23 15.78 22.24 -20.06
C ASP A 23 16.94 22.47 -19.07
N GLY A 24 18.18 22.30 -19.52
CA GLY A 24 19.38 22.63 -18.76
C GLY A 24 19.72 21.62 -17.67
N ASP A 25 19.27 20.37 -17.78
CA ASP A 25 19.57 19.31 -16.81
C ASP A 25 20.96 18.67 -16.99
N GLY A 26 21.69 19.08 -18.04
CA GLY A 26 23.02 18.61 -18.38
C GLY A 26 23.03 17.39 -19.29
N ILE A 27 21.87 16.98 -19.82
CA ILE A 27 21.70 15.94 -20.83
C ILE A 27 21.24 16.63 -22.12
N ILE A 28 21.94 16.34 -23.20
CA ILE A 28 21.67 17.00 -24.48
C ILE A 28 20.32 16.53 -25.03
N ASP A 29 19.59 17.40 -25.74
CA ASP A 29 18.24 17.11 -26.27
C ASP A 29 18.16 15.80 -27.07
N SER A 30 19.25 15.41 -27.73
CA SER A 30 19.30 14.17 -28.51
C SER A 30 19.46 12.89 -27.67
N GLU A 31 19.85 13.02 -26.41
CA GLU A 31 20.02 11.93 -25.44
C GLU A 31 18.98 11.99 -24.30
N ASP A 32 18.19 13.06 -24.25
CA ASP A 32 17.14 13.29 -23.26
C ASP A 32 15.77 12.74 -23.72
N GLN A 33 15.14 11.94 -22.87
CA GLN A 33 13.79 11.43 -23.09
C GLN A 33 12.68 12.41 -22.71
N CYS A 34 13.02 13.50 -22.00
CA CYS A 34 12.12 14.57 -21.61
C CYS A 34 12.77 15.98 -21.79
N PRO A 35 13.15 16.41 -23.01
CA PRO A 35 13.98 17.63 -23.26
C PRO A 35 13.45 18.98 -22.75
N GLU A 36 12.23 19.01 -22.22
CA GLU A 36 11.56 20.22 -21.75
C GLU A 36 11.32 20.19 -20.23
N LEU A 37 11.80 19.16 -19.53
CA LEU A 37 11.49 18.87 -18.13
C LEU A 37 12.72 18.35 -17.39
N VAL A 38 13.38 19.26 -16.66
CA VAL A 38 14.59 18.96 -15.86
C VAL A 38 14.50 17.61 -15.15
N GLY A 39 15.39 16.69 -15.52
CA GLY A 39 15.44 15.35 -14.97
C GLY A 39 16.77 14.95 -14.37
N ILE A 40 16.99 13.65 -14.36
CA ILE A 40 18.22 13.04 -13.84
C ILE A 40 18.74 12.00 -14.82
N ALA A 41 20.07 11.84 -14.86
CA ALA A 41 20.74 10.90 -15.75
C ALA A 41 20.23 9.45 -15.60
N SER A 42 19.88 9.01 -14.38
CA SER A 42 19.36 7.65 -14.17
C SER A 42 18.01 7.39 -14.86
N TYR A 43 17.29 8.44 -15.22
CA TYR A 43 16.04 8.39 -15.97
C TYR A 43 16.12 9.06 -17.34
N GLN A 44 17.34 9.18 -17.88
CA GLN A 44 17.60 9.72 -19.22
C GLN A 44 16.93 11.08 -19.41
N GLY A 45 17.21 11.99 -18.47
CA GLY A 45 16.72 13.39 -18.46
C GLY A 45 15.25 13.58 -18.14
N CYS A 46 14.54 12.52 -17.74
CA CYS A 46 13.19 12.67 -17.22
C CYS A 46 13.15 12.90 -15.69
N PRO A 47 12.16 13.67 -15.20
CA PRO A 47 11.94 13.86 -13.77
C PRO A 47 11.64 12.54 -13.04
N ALA A 48 11.97 12.51 -11.75
CA ALA A 48 11.64 11.43 -10.83
C ALA A 48 10.53 11.86 -9.86
N TYR A 49 9.50 11.04 -9.68
CA TYR A 49 8.46 11.28 -8.68
C TYR A 49 8.34 10.16 -7.68
N THR A 50 8.00 10.52 -6.45
CA THR A 50 7.83 9.57 -5.35
C THR A 50 6.40 9.05 -5.34
N LEU A 51 6.25 7.72 -5.37
CA LEU A 51 5.02 7.03 -5.03
C LEU A 51 5.08 6.59 -3.57
N THR A 52 4.22 7.15 -2.73
CA THR A 52 4.03 6.74 -1.33
C THR A 52 2.88 5.76 -1.27
N VAL A 53 3.11 4.57 -0.70
CA VAL A 53 2.06 3.59 -0.44
C VAL A 53 1.85 3.41 1.06
N ASN A 54 0.58 3.37 1.47
CA ASN A 54 0.17 3.20 2.86
C ASN A 54 -0.83 2.04 2.97
N THR A 55 -0.97 1.50 4.18
CA THR A 55 -2.00 0.52 4.53
C THR A 55 -2.85 1.05 5.67
N ASN A 56 -4.16 0.79 5.61
CA ASN A 56 -5.10 1.20 6.65
C ASN A 56 -6.08 0.05 6.97
N PRO A 57 -6.01 -0.56 8.16
CA PRO A 57 -4.99 -0.34 9.18
C PRO A 57 -3.61 -0.88 8.76
N SER A 58 -2.56 -0.53 9.49
CA SER A 58 -1.18 -0.91 9.18
C SER A 58 -0.97 -2.43 9.13
N GLU A 59 -1.64 -3.15 10.03
CA GLU A 59 -1.65 -4.60 10.17
C GLU A 59 -2.60 -5.30 9.20
N GLY A 60 -3.39 -4.52 8.44
CA GLY A 60 -4.42 -5.05 7.56
C GLY A 60 -3.88 -5.79 6.33
N GLY A 61 -2.64 -5.54 5.95
CA GLY A 61 -2.01 -6.18 4.80
C GLY A 61 -0.75 -5.45 4.33
N SER A 62 -0.43 -5.65 3.06
CA SER A 62 0.72 -5.03 2.39
C SER A 62 0.35 -4.54 0.99
N VAL A 63 1.17 -3.63 0.45
CA VAL A 63 1.08 -3.14 -0.93
C VAL A 63 2.39 -3.38 -1.65
N SER A 64 2.31 -3.86 -2.89
CA SER A 64 3.46 -4.04 -3.78
C SER A 64 3.23 -3.32 -5.12
N PRO A 65 4.21 -2.59 -5.67
CA PRO A 65 5.52 -2.27 -5.07
C PRO A 65 5.39 -1.38 -3.82
N SER A 66 6.43 -1.40 -2.99
CA SER A 66 6.55 -0.49 -1.84
C SER A 66 6.85 0.93 -2.29
N THR A 67 6.81 1.88 -1.34
CA THR A 67 7.17 3.29 -1.58
C THR A 67 8.52 3.41 -2.30
N GLY A 68 8.58 4.26 -3.32
CA GLY A 68 9.77 4.40 -4.16
C GLY A 68 9.67 5.53 -5.18
N GLN A 69 10.79 5.79 -5.86
CA GLN A 69 10.84 6.75 -6.96
C GLN A 69 10.59 6.05 -8.30
N HIS A 70 9.88 6.76 -9.17
CA HIS A 70 9.55 6.30 -10.51
C HIS A 70 9.75 7.43 -11.51
N LYS A 71 10.15 7.05 -12.72
CA LYS A 71 10.32 7.96 -13.85
C LYS A 71 8.99 8.65 -14.20
N HIS A 72 9.05 9.92 -14.59
CA HIS A 72 7.91 10.66 -15.14
C HIS A 72 7.18 9.87 -16.25
N GLY A 73 5.86 9.90 -16.23
CA GLY A 73 5.01 9.34 -17.28
C GLY A 73 4.84 7.82 -17.25
N VAL A 74 5.54 7.10 -16.36
CA VAL A 74 5.33 5.66 -16.22
C VAL A 74 4.04 5.37 -15.45
N THR A 75 3.38 4.26 -15.80
CA THR A 75 2.25 3.73 -15.04
C THR A 75 2.73 2.61 -14.14
N VAL A 76 2.49 2.73 -12.84
CA VAL A 76 2.84 1.72 -11.83
C VAL A 76 1.60 0.92 -11.48
N SER A 77 1.68 -0.41 -11.60
CA SER A 77 0.63 -1.33 -11.16
C SER A 77 0.84 -1.70 -9.69
N LEU A 78 -0.18 -1.45 -8.87
CA LEU A 78 -0.19 -1.74 -7.44
C LEU A 78 -1.04 -2.98 -7.15
N THR A 79 -0.59 -3.80 -6.20
CA THR A 79 -1.31 -4.97 -5.69
C THR A 79 -1.37 -4.90 -4.17
N ALA A 80 -2.57 -4.98 -3.61
CA ALA A 80 -2.81 -5.13 -2.18
C ALA A 80 -2.93 -6.62 -1.82
N THR A 81 -2.21 -7.04 -0.79
CA THR A 81 -2.29 -8.39 -0.23
C THR A 81 -2.77 -8.32 1.21
N PRO A 82 -4.03 -8.70 1.50
CA PRO A 82 -4.56 -8.70 2.86
C PRO A 82 -3.79 -9.65 3.78
N ALA A 83 -3.66 -9.27 5.05
CA ALA A 83 -3.21 -10.17 6.10
C ALA A 83 -4.28 -11.26 6.37
N ALA A 84 -3.90 -12.34 7.08
CA ALA A 84 -4.74 -13.51 7.29
C ALA A 84 -6.14 -13.19 7.85
N GLU A 85 -6.22 -12.21 8.75
CA GLU A 85 -7.46 -11.80 9.44
C GLU A 85 -8.25 -10.69 8.72
N TYR A 86 -7.80 -10.24 7.55
CA TYR A 86 -8.33 -9.07 6.86
C TYR A 86 -8.77 -9.40 5.43
N VAL A 87 -9.62 -8.54 4.89
CA VAL A 87 -9.99 -8.50 3.48
C VAL A 87 -9.67 -7.12 2.91
N PHE A 88 -9.27 -7.08 1.64
CA PHE A 88 -9.13 -5.81 0.94
C PHE A 88 -10.51 -5.18 0.75
N SER A 89 -10.61 -3.88 1.01
CA SER A 89 -11.84 -3.11 0.87
C SER A 89 -11.77 -2.17 -0.32
N SER A 90 -10.77 -1.28 -0.37
CA SER A 90 -10.67 -0.28 -1.44
C SER A 90 -9.31 0.41 -1.47
N TRP A 91 -9.00 1.04 -2.61
CA TRP A 91 -7.93 2.03 -2.73
C TRP A 91 -8.45 3.44 -2.44
N SER A 92 -7.61 4.27 -1.83
CA SER A 92 -7.86 5.71 -1.64
C SER A 92 -6.60 6.56 -1.83
N GLY A 93 -6.77 7.89 -1.84
CA GLY A 93 -5.70 8.85 -2.15
C GLY A 93 -5.66 9.19 -3.64
N ASP A 94 -4.48 9.06 -4.24
CA ASP A 94 -4.25 9.28 -5.67
C ASP A 94 -4.69 8.09 -6.56
N ALA A 95 -5.22 7.02 -5.96
CA ALA A 95 -5.84 5.90 -6.68
C ALA A 95 -7.22 5.59 -6.10
N THR A 96 -8.07 4.97 -6.91
CA THR A 96 -9.39 4.46 -6.50
C THR A 96 -9.60 3.04 -7.04
N GLY A 97 -10.58 2.33 -6.51
CA GLY A 97 -10.97 0.99 -6.97
C GLY A 97 -11.30 0.04 -5.82
N SER A 98 -12.08 -0.98 -6.15
CA SER A 98 -12.52 -2.04 -5.23
C SER A 98 -11.86 -3.40 -5.51
N THR A 99 -11.01 -3.47 -6.53
CA THR A 99 -10.18 -4.65 -6.83
C THR A 99 -8.86 -4.57 -6.09
N ALA A 100 -8.31 -5.72 -5.67
CA ALA A 100 -7.01 -5.78 -4.99
C ALA A 100 -5.83 -5.30 -5.86
N THR A 101 -6.05 -5.04 -7.15
CA THR A 101 -5.10 -4.39 -8.04
C THR A 101 -5.61 -3.04 -8.52
N THR A 102 -4.71 -2.09 -8.72
CA THR A 102 -4.98 -0.78 -9.35
C THR A 102 -3.72 -0.28 -10.06
N SER A 103 -3.80 0.86 -10.76
CA SER A 103 -2.63 1.47 -11.42
C SER A 103 -2.62 2.98 -11.25
N VAL A 104 -1.42 3.57 -11.19
CA VAL A 104 -1.22 5.01 -11.03
C VAL A 104 -0.23 5.52 -12.07
N SER A 105 -0.57 6.62 -12.73
CA SER A 105 0.34 7.31 -13.65
C SER A 105 1.17 8.35 -12.90
N MET A 106 2.49 8.24 -13.02
CA MET A 106 3.48 9.06 -12.30
C MET A 106 3.74 10.37 -13.04
N MET A 107 2.77 11.28 -12.97
CA MET A 107 2.87 12.65 -13.50
C MET A 107 3.32 13.68 -12.44
N SER A 108 3.34 13.27 -11.17
CA SER A 108 3.75 14.05 -10.00
C SER A 108 4.07 13.08 -8.87
N ASN A 109 4.47 13.60 -7.69
CA ASN A 109 4.41 12.79 -6.47
C ASN A 109 2.98 12.30 -6.23
N LYS A 110 2.85 11.05 -5.75
CA LYS A 110 1.57 10.37 -5.52
C LYS A 110 1.56 9.68 -4.17
N SER A 111 0.40 9.61 -3.53
CA SER A 111 0.14 8.91 -2.28
C SER A 111 -1.10 8.04 -2.40
N VAL A 112 -0.95 6.73 -2.21
CA VAL A 112 -2.02 5.74 -2.33
C VAL A 112 -2.14 4.94 -1.05
N THR A 113 -3.36 4.67 -0.61
CA THR A 113 -3.63 3.85 0.57
C THR A 113 -4.48 2.64 0.20
N ALA A 114 -4.03 1.44 0.58
CA ALA A 114 -4.85 0.23 0.56
C ALA A 114 -5.63 0.13 1.87
N ASN A 115 -6.95 0.09 1.78
CA ASN A 115 -7.83 -0.04 2.92
C ASN A 115 -8.25 -1.49 3.08
N PHE A 116 -8.14 -2.01 4.31
CA PHE A 116 -8.49 -3.36 4.68
C PHE A 116 -9.52 -3.34 5.80
N VAL A 117 -10.39 -4.35 5.82
CA VAL A 117 -11.39 -4.54 6.87
C VAL A 117 -11.16 -5.91 7.50
N LYS A 118 -11.26 -5.98 8.82
CA LYS A 118 -11.09 -7.26 9.54
C LYS A 118 -12.24 -8.20 9.16
N LYS A 119 -11.92 -9.47 8.91
CA LYS A 119 -12.93 -10.50 8.61
C LYS A 119 -13.89 -10.62 9.79
N LYS A 120 -15.16 -10.88 9.47
CA LYS A 120 -16.22 -11.09 10.45
C LYS A 120 -16.73 -12.52 10.35
N TYR A 121 -17.00 -13.13 11.50
CA TYR A 121 -17.53 -14.48 11.64
C TYR A 121 -18.72 -14.47 12.59
N THR A 122 -19.78 -15.18 12.23
CA THR A 122 -20.96 -15.37 13.09
C THR A 122 -20.76 -16.60 13.97
N LEU A 123 -21.02 -16.48 15.27
CA LEU A 123 -21.11 -17.63 16.17
C LEU A 123 -22.58 -18.00 16.37
N THR A 124 -22.93 -19.25 16.15
CA THR A 124 -24.27 -19.79 16.40
C THR A 124 -24.21 -20.75 17.57
N LEU A 125 -25.10 -20.57 18.55
CA LEU A 125 -25.20 -21.39 19.74
C LEU A 125 -26.58 -22.06 19.78
N GLU A 126 -26.59 -23.36 20.02
CA GLU A 126 -27.82 -24.16 20.14
C GLU A 126 -27.78 -24.89 21.48
N VAL A 127 -28.90 -24.88 22.20
CA VAL A 127 -29.05 -25.58 23.49
C VAL A 127 -29.94 -26.79 23.26
N GLU A 128 -29.42 -27.98 23.57
CA GLU A 128 -30.23 -29.20 23.70
C GLU A 128 -30.57 -29.44 25.17
N GLY A 129 -31.85 -29.30 25.54
CA GLY A 129 -32.33 -29.44 26.92
C GLY A 129 -32.88 -28.12 27.48
N GLU A 130 -33.03 -28.04 28.81
CA GLU A 130 -33.46 -26.81 29.50
C GLU A 130 -32.27 -26.17 30.23
N GLY A 131 -31.94 -24.94 29.83
CA GLY A 131 -30.79 -24.20 30.33
C GLY A 131 -30.51 -22.99 29.45
N GLU A 132 -29.56 -22.17 29.87
CA GLU A 132 -29.12 -20.99 29.13
C GLU A 132 -27.59 -21.03 28.92
N ILE A 133 -27.14 -20.51 27.78
CA ILE A 133 -25.73 -20.24 27.55
C ILE A 133 -25.52 -18.74 27.78
N THR A 134 -24.65 -18.40 28.73
CA THR A 134 -24.15 -17.06 28.90
C THR A 134 -22.82 -16.91 28.17
N GLN A 135 -22.72 -15.88 27.35
CA GLN A 135 -21.52 -15.59 26.59
C GLN A 135 -20.78 -14.40 27.19
N GLU A 136 -19.49 -14.58 27.51
CA GLU A 136 -18.60 -13.49 27.89
C GLU A 136 -17.51 -13.28 26.84
N VAL A 137 -17.41 -12.07 26.30
CA VAL A 137 -16.36 -11.73 25.34
C VAL A 137 -15.09 -11.32 26.08
N ILE A 138 -14.17 -12.27 26.25
CA ILE A 138 -12.90 -12.05 26.98
C ILE A 138 -12.01 -11.02 26.28
N LYS A 139 -12.13 -10.83 24.93
CA LYS A 139 -11.54 -9.68 24.22
C LYS A 139 -12.35 -9.25 22.98
N GLN A 140 -12.73 -7.97 22.99
CA GLN A 140 -13.46 -7.17 21.99
C GLN A 140 -14.92 -7.57 21.72
N GLY A 141 -15.82 -6.92 22.49
CA GLY A 141 -17.13 -6.39 22.06
C GLY A 141 -18.25 -7.40 21.79
N ALA A 142 -19.31 -7.36 22.59
CA ALA A 142 -20.56 -8.07 22.31
C ALA A 142 -21.16 -7.60 20.97
N ALA A 143 -21.01 -8.42 19.93
CA ALA A 143 -21.63 -8.23 18.64
C ALA A 143 -22.00 -9.62 18.08
N THR A 144 -23.09 -9.71 17.32
CA THR A 144 -23.50 -10.93 16.61
C THR A 144 -22.52 -11.32 15.49
N ASP A 145 -21.57 -10.43 15.16
CA ASP A 145 -20.44 -10.66 14.26
C ASP A 145 -19.12 -10.46 15.03
N TYR A 146 -18.32 -11.51 15.15
CA TYR A 146 -16.99 -11.46 15.77
C TYR A 146 -15.94 -11.13 14.72
N ASN A 147 -15.08 -10.16 15.03
CA ASN A 147 -13.87 -9.97 14.25
C ASN A 147 -13.00 -11.23 14.34
N SER A 148 -12.29 -11.57 13.26
CA SER A 148 -11.27 -12.62 13.29
C SER A 148 -10.34 -12.44 14.50
N GLY A 149 -10.06 -13.53 15.19
CA GLY A 149 -9.17 -13.55 16.36
C GLY A 149 -9.81 -13.11 17.68
N THR A 150 -11.10 -12.80 17.70
CA THR A 150 -11.85 -12.61 18.96
C THR A 150 -11.91 -13.93 19.74
N ILE A 151 -11.60 -13.85 21.04
CA ILE A 151 -11.75 -14.98 21.97
C ILE A 151 -13.02 -14.75 22.78
N VAL A 152 -13.88 -15.77 22.79
CA VAL A 152 -15.16 -15.80 23.50
C VAL A 152 -15.12 -16.94 24.50
N GLU A 153 -15.59 -16.69 25.72
CA GLU A 153 -15.85 -17.72 26.72
C GLU A 153 -17.34 -17.99 26.81
N LEU A 154 -17.69 -19.27 26.94
CA LEU A 154 -19.06 -19.76 26.99
C LEU A 154 -19.23 -20.51 28.30
N THR A 155 -20.25 -20.12 29.06
CA THR A 155 -20.66 -20.82 30.27
C THR A 155 -22.09 -21.30 30.09
N ALA A 156 -22.33 -22.59 30.31
CA ALA A 156 -23.66 -23.18 30.28
C ALA A 156 -24.22 -23.26 31.70
N THR A 157 -25.43 -22.73 31.90
CA THR A 157 -26.15 -22.84 33.17
C THR A 157 -27.39 -23.68 32.96
N GLY A 158 -27.44 -24.86 33.58
CA GLY A 158 -28.62 -25.72 33.55
C GLY A 158 -29.75 -25.16 34.40
N GLU A 159 -30.99 -25.33 33.93
CA GLU A 159 -32.17 -25.03 34.74
C GLU A 159 -32.36 -26.02 35.89
N THR A 160 -33.29 -25.74 36.81
CA THR A 160 -33.53 -26.65 37.96
C THR A 160 -33.83 -28.08 37.49
N GLY A 161 -32.98 -29.02 37.89
CA GLY A 161 -33.08 -30.44 37.49
C GLY A 161 -32.30 -30.82 36.24
N TRP A 162 -31.56 -29.88 35.64
CA TRP A 162 -30.67 -30.07 34.51
C TRP A 162 -29.23 -29.76 34.90
N GLU A 163 -28.28 -30.54 34.39
CA GLU A 163 -26.85 -30.30 34.54
C GLU A 163 -26.19 -30.19 33.16
N PHE A 164 -25.17 -29.34 33.06
CA PHE A 164 -24.36 -29.29 31.85
C PHE A 164 -23.63 -30.63 31.66
N LYS A 165 -23.68 -31.16 30.44
CA LYS A 165 -23.05 -32.43 30.08
C LYS A 165 -21.78 -32.24 29.28
N GLU A 166 -21.90 -31.60 28.11
CA GLU A 166 -20.79 -31.42 27.17
C GLU A 166 -21.09 -30.33 26.14
N TRP A 167 -20.03 -29.75 25.59
CA TRP A 167 -20.04 -28.93 24.38
C TRP A 167 -19.84 -29.84 23.16
N THR A 168 -20.53 -29.52 22.06
CA THR A 168 -20.39 -30.22 20.77
C THR A 168 -20.33 -29.22 19.60
N GLY A 169 -19.87 -29.68 18.43
CA GLY A 169 -19.69 -28.84 17.24
C GLY A 169 -18.26 -28.30 17.11
N ASP A 170 -18.12 -26.99 16.86
CA ASP A 170 -16.83 -26.32 16.71
C ASP A 170 -16.07 -26.14 18.04
N LEU A 171 -16.80 -26.15 19.18
CA LEU A 171 -16.25 -26.30 20.52
C LEU A 171 -16.58 -27.72 21.02
N THR A 172 -15.63 -28.41 21.64
CA THR A 172 -15.84 -29.77 22.16
C THR A 172 -15.24 -29.89 23.57
N GLY A 173 -15.90 -30.67 24.43
CA GLY A 173 -15.38 -30.99 25.77
C GLY A 173 -16.45 -30.97 26.85
N THR A 174 -16.06 -31.39 28.06
CA THR A 174 -16.95 -31.45 29.24
C THR A 174 -16.67 -30.35 30.26
N ASP A 175 -15.68 -29.50 29.99
CA ASP A 175 -15.32 -28.41 30.89
C ASP A 175 -16.28 -27.23 30.69
N ASN A 176 -16.82 -26.72 31.79
CA ASN A 176 -17.73 -25.57 31.83
C ASN A 176 -17.09 -24.48 32.70
N PRO A 177 -16.46 -23.48 32.08
CA PRO A 177 -15.80 -22.37 32.78
C PRO A 177 -16.75 -21.57 33.67
#